data_AF-A0A239IV15-F1
#
_entry.id   AF-A0A239IV15-F1
#
_cell.length_a   1.000
_cell.length_b   1.000
_cell.length_c   1.000
_cell.angle_alpha   90.00
_cell.angle_beta   90.00
_cell.angle_gamma   90.00
#
_symmetry.space_group_name_H-M   'P 1'
#
loop_
_entity.id
_entity.type
_entity.pdbx_description
1 polymer ?
#
loop_
_entity_poly.entity_id
_entity_poly.type
_entity_poly.pdbx_seq_one_letter_code
_entity_poly.pdbx_strand_id
1 'polypeptide(L)'
;MPITNRTAFVQWSVYGVLQFAVTLAAMLLAPGDMSTTEASVPMTMAFVVLSLGSIFAGLVMRRDPESGLTSPILTALKILSIPLVVTVFAVEAGFLQDLLMTTSLTGGQWLACIGWSLIVPVVVEADKAVRRRLHSVPSAPTAPIATVAPQRAQ
;
A
#
# COMPACT_ATOMS: atom_id res chain seq x y z
N MET A 1 17.47 8.64 20.46
CA MET A 1 16.97 9.26 19.22
C MET A 1 15.44 9.21 19.25
N PRO A 2 14.72 10.29 18.95
CA PRO A 2 13.26 10.26 19.00
C PRO A 2 12.73 9.28 17.95
N ILE A 3 11.88 8.33 18.36
CA ILE A 3 11.33 7.27 17.51
C ILE A 3 10.34 7.85 16.48
N THR A 4 9.80 9.04 16.72
CA THR A 4 8.76 9.64 15.88
C THR A 4 9.31 10.80 15.07
N ASN A 5 9.55 10.53 13.78
CA ASN A 5 9.63 11.58 12.78
C ASN A 5 8.20 12.06 12.45
N ARG A 6 7.88 13.30 12.80
CA ARG A 6 6.55 13.89 12.56
C ARG A 6 6.13 13.79 11.09
N THR A 7 7.08 13.93 10.16
CA THR A 7 6.82 13.83 8.72
C THR A 7 6.41 12.41 8.32
N ALA A 8 7.10 11.39 8.84
CA ALA A 8 6.75 9.99 8.57
C ALA A 8 5.38 9.63 9.14
N PHE A 9 5.05 10.12 10.34
CA PHE A 9 3.74 9.89 10.95
C PHE A 9 2.60 10.50 10.12
N VAL A 10 2.77 11.74 9.65
CA VAL A 10 1.79 12.41 8.78
C VAL A 10 1.64 11.65 7.47
N GLN A 11 2.74 11.23 6.85
CA GLN A 11 2.74 10.46 5.60
C GLN A 11 2.00 9.13 5.75
N TRP A 12 2.26 8.36 6.80
CA TRP A 12 1.54 7.12 7.07
C TRP A 12 0.06 7.35 7.34
N SER A 13 -0.28 8.42 8.05
CA SER A 13 -1.67 8.80 8.29
C SER A 13 -2.39 9.12 6.98
N VAL A 14 -1.76 9.87 6.08
CA VAL A 14 -2.31 10.20 4.75
C VAL A 14 -2.55 8.94 3.92
N TYR A 15 -1.59 8.02 3.89
CA TYR A 15 -1.74 6.76 3.16
C TYR A 15 -2.83 5.87 3.77
N GLY A 16 -2.96 5.82 5.09
CA GLY A 16 -4.03 5.12 5.77
C GLY A 16 -5.41 5.70 5.44
N VAL A 17 -5.54 7.03 5.46
CA VAL A 17 -6.78 7.72 5.07
C VAL A 17 -7.12 7.46 3.60
N LEU A 18 -6.13 7.46 2.70
CA LEU A 18 -6.33 7.10 1.31
C LEU A 18 -6.86 5.67 1.16
N GLN A 19 -6.22 4.70 1.81
CA GLN A 19 -6.65 3.30 1.79
C GLN A 19 -8.09 3.15 2.32
N PHE A 20 -8.41 3.83 3.42
CA PHE A 20 -9.75 3.87 3.97
C PHE A 20 -10.76 4.45 2.97
N ALA A 21 -10.47 5.62 2.38
CA ALA A 21 -11.37 6.28 1.44
C ALA A 21 -11.62 5.43 0.18
N VAL A 22 -10.58 4.81 -0.37
CA VAL A 22 -10.67 3.90 -1.53
C VAL A 22 -11.51 2.68 -1.19
N THR A 23 -11.28 2.06 -0.04
CA THR A 23 -12.03 0.89 0.41
C THR A 23 -13.50 1.23 0.67
N LEU A 24 -13.76 2.35 1.33
CA LEU A 24 -15.10 2.84 1.60
C LEU A 24 -15.85 3.15 0.30
N ALA A 25 -15.19 3.82 -0.66
CA ALA A 25 -15.78 4.10 -1.97
C ALA A 25 -16.12 2.80 -2.72
N ALA A 26 -15.22 1.82 -2.73
CA ALA A 26 -15.47 0.52 -3.34
C ALA A 26 -16.66 -0.22 -2.69
N MET A 27 -16.78 -0.14 -1.36
CA MET A 27 -17.91 -0.71 -0.61
C MET A 27 -19.23 -0.02 -0.97
N LEU A 28 -19.27 1.31 -0.96
CA LEU A 28 -20.50 2.08 -1.21
C LEU A 28 -20.97 2.04 -2.66
N LEU A 29 -20.05 1.79 -3.60
CA LEU A 29 -20.35 1.70 -5.04
C LEU A 29 -20.49 0.24 -5.52
N ALA A 30 -20.33 -0.73 -4.61
CA ALA A 30 -20.52 -2.14 -4.94
C ALA A 30 -22.01 -2.45 -5.17
N PRO A 31 -22.33 -3.41 -6.06
CA PRO A 31 -23.69 -3.84 -6.27
C PRO A 31 -24.23 -4.65 -5.09
N GLY A 32 -25.53 -4.50 -4.82
CA GLY A 32 -26.26 -5.24 -3.80
C GLY A 32 -26.41 -4.50 -2.47
N ASP A 33 -27.19 -5.07 -1.56
CA ASP A 33 -27.44 -4.50 -0.25
C ASP A 33 -26.33 -4.84 0.74
N MET A 34 -26.02 -3.88 1.62
CA MET A 34 -25.10 -4.10 2.73
C MET A 34 -25.83 -4.82 3.86
N SER A 35 -25.19 -5.86 4.41
CA SER A 35 -25.68 -6.56 5.59
C SER A 35 -24.54 -6.72 6.60
N THR A 36 -24.87 -6.58 7.88
CA THR A 36 -23.97 -6.85 9.01
C THR A 36 -24.20 -8.23 9.63
N THR A 37 -25.26 -8.91 9.23
CA THR A 37 -25.68 -10.21 9.78
C THR A 37 -25.54 -11.35 8.77
N GLU A 38 -25.41 -11.01 7.48
CA GLU A 38 -25.29 -11.97 6.39
C GLU A 38 -24.13 -11.58 5.47
N ALA A 39 -23.55 -12.59 4.81
CA ALA A 39 -22.52 -12.35 3.81
C ALA A 39 -23.09 -11.50 2.67
N SER A 40 -22.38 -10.44 2.30
CA SER A 40 -22.82 -9.52 1.25
C SER A 40 -21.67 -9.14 0.32
N VAL A 41 -22.03 -8.86 -0.94
CA VAL A 41 -21.07 -8.47 -1.99
C VAL A 41 -20.32 -7.18 -1.61
N PRO A 42 -20.98 -6.10 -1.15
CA PRO A 42 -20.27 -4.86 -0.77
C PRO A 42 -19.24 -5.08 0.33
N MET A 43 -19.58 -5.83 1.38
CA MET A 43 -18.67 -6.13 2.50
C MET A 43 -17.50 -6.98 2.05
N THR A 44 -17.74 -7.96 1.17
CA THR A 44 -16.68 -8.81 0.63
C THR A 44 -15.75 -8.03 -0.30
N MET A 45 -16.30 -7.16 -1.16
CA MET A 45 -15.49 -6.28 -2.01
C MET A 45 -14.64 -5.32 -1.17
N ALA A 46 -15.18 -4.77 -0.08
CA ALA A 46 -14.41 -3.95 0.86
C ALA A 46 -13.23 -4.74 1.46
N PHE A 47 -13.48 -5.96 1.92
CA PHE A 47 -12.44 -6.85 2.42
C PHE A 47 -11.33 -7.11 1.39
N VAL A 48 -11.70 -7.41 0.14
CA VAL A 48 -10.73 -7.67 -0.95
C VAL A 48 -9.93 -6.42 -1.29
N VAL A 49 -10.59 -5.27 -1.46
CA VAL A 49 -9.93 -3.99 -1.79
C VAL A 49 -8.96 -3.58 -0.68
N LEU A 50 -9.35 -3.75 0.58
CA LEU A 50 -8.49 -3.48 1.73
C LEU A 50 -7.28 -4.42 1.75
N SER A 51 -7.51 -5.72 1.53
CA SER A 51 -6.46 -6.74 1.54
C SER A 51 -5.46 -6.52 0.41
N LEU A 52 -5.93 -6.38 -0.83
CA LEU A 52 -5.08 -6.12 -2.00
C LEU A 52 -4.37 -4.77 -1.89
N GLY A 53 -5.07 -3.73 -1.44
CA GLY A 53 -4.48 -2.41 -1.21
C GLY A 53 -3.35 -2.47 -0.19
N SER A 54 -3.52 -3.22 0.90
CA SER A 54 -2.47 -3.45 1.91
C SER A 54 -1.29 -4.25 1.36
N ILE A 55 -1.55 -5.29 0.56
CA ILE A 55 -0.51 -6.09 -0.10
C ILE A 55 0.31 -5.22 -1.06
N PHE A 56 -0.35 -4.44 -1.91
CA PHE A 56 0.32 -3.55 -2.85
C PHE A 56 1.04 -2.40 -2.15
N ALA A 57 0.45 -1.82 -1.09
CA ALA A 57 1.11 -0.84 -0.24
C ALA A 57 2.39 -1.43 0.37
N GLY A 58 2.34 -2.66 0.90
CA GLY A 58 3.52 -3.37 1.40
C GLY A 58 4.61 -3.54 0.34
N LEU A 59 4.24 -3.79 -0.93
CA LEU A 59 5.20 -3.87 -2.03
C LEU A 59 5.88 -2.52 -2.30
N VAL A 60 5.11 -1.44 -2.41
CA VAL A 60 5.65 -0.12 -2.79
C VAL A 60 6.34 0.59 -1.62
N MET A 61 5.93 0.34 -0.38
CA MET A 61 6.50 0.95 0.82
C MET A 61 7.75 0.25 1.35
N ARG A 62 8.14 -0.90 0.79
CA ARG A 62 9.35 -1.64 1.22
C ARG A 62 10.66 -0.84 1.09
N ARG A 63 10.63 0.29 0.38
CA ARG A 63 11.72 1.26 0.25
C ARG A 63 11.16 2.68 0.28
N ASP A 64 11.85 3.59 0.97
CA ASP A 64 11.52 5.02 1.01
C ASP A 64 12.83 5.82 0.98
N PRO A 65 13.05 6.76 0.04
CA PRO A 65 12.17 7.21 -1.06
C PRO A 65 12.34 6.44 -2.38
N GLU A 66 13.25 5.46 -2.46
CA GLU A 66 13.43 4.63 -3.66
C GLU A 66 12.16 3.85 -4.03
N SER A 67 11.92 3.63 -5.32
CA SER A 67 10.73 2.91 -5.76
C SER A 67 10.73 1.47 -5.23
N GLY A 68 9.60 1.04 -4.68
CA GLY A 68 9.42 -0.33 -4.23
C GLY A 68 9.36 -1.32 -5.39
N LEU A 69 9.34 -0.86 -6.64
CA LEU A 69 9.31 -1.71 -7.83
C LEU A 69 10.71 -2.01 -8.39
N THR A 70 11.76 -1.45 -7.77
CA THR A 70 13.15 -1.68 -8.20
C THR A 70 13.67 -3.05 -7.78
N SER A 71 14.68 -3.54 -8.51
CA SER A 71 15.29 -4.85 -8.23
C SER A 71 15.92 -4.92 -6.82
N PRO A 72 15.92 -6.08 -6.16
CA PRO A 72 15.24 -7.33 -6.52
C PRO A 72 13.76 -7.35 -6.08
N ILE A 73 12.83 -7.49 -7.02
CA ILE A 73 11.37 -7.51 -6.75
C ILE A 73 10.82 -8.91 -6.46
N LEU A 74 11.45 -9.95 -7.01
CA LEU A 74 10.97 -11.33 -6.92
C LEU A 74 10.85 -11.83 -5.47
N THR A 75 11.79 -11.46 -4.60
CA THR A 75 11.75 -11.83 -3.18
C THR A 75 10.54 -11.22 -2.47
N ALA A 76 10.20 -9.96 -2.78
CA ALA A 76 9.03 -9.32 -2.20
C ALA A 76 7.74 -9.97 -2.72
N LEU A 77 7.65 -10.26 -4.02
CA LEU A 77 6.50 -10.94 -4.60
C LEU A 77 6.28 -12.34 -4.01
N LYS A 78 7.36 -13.09 -3.75
CA LYS A 78 7.28 -14.41 -3.10
C LYS A 78 6.71 -14.35 -1.68
N ILE A 79 7.00 -13.28 -0.94
CA ILE A 79 6.45 -13.11 0.42
C ILE A 79 5.00 -12.66 0.32
N LEU A 80 4.71 -11.70 -0.56
CA LEU A 80 3.39 -11.11 -0.74
C LEU A 80 2.40 -12.03 -1.45
N SER A 81 2.86 -13.09 -2.11
CA SER A 81 1.98 -14.12 -2.67
C SER A 81 1.23 -14.90 -1.59
N ILE A 82 1.80 -15.02 -0.38
CA ILE A 82 1.13 -15.72 0.74
C ILE A 82 -0.18 -15.01 1.12
N PRO A 83 -0.18 -13.73 1.54
CA PRO A 83 -1.43 -13.04 1.87
C PRO A 83 -2.35 -12.92 0.65
N LEU A 84 -1.83 -12.79 -0.57
CA LEU A 84 -2.64 -12.77 -1.78
C LEU A 84 -3.45 -14.06 -1.96
N VAL A 85 -2.78 -15.22 -1.83
CA VAL A 85 -3.44 -16.52 -1.92
C VAL A 85 -4.48 -16.67 -0.80
N VAL A 86 -4.11 -16.29 0.43
CA VAL A 86 -5.05 -16.32 1.57
C VAL A 86 -6.28 -15.45 1.32
N THR A 87 -6.14 -14.26 0.72
CA THR A 87 -7.27 -13.40 0.34
C THR A 87 -8.19 -14.07 -0.68
N VAL A 88 -7.65 -14.78 -1.67
CA VAL A 88 -8.46 -15.52 -2.64
C VAL A 88 -9.21 -16.67 -1.96
N PHE A 89 -8.53 -17.47 -1.14
CA PHE A 89 -9.18 -18.55 -0.38
C PHE A 89 -10.25 -18.01 0.58
N ALA A 90 -10.03 -16.85 1.20
CA ALA A 90 -10.99 -16.18 2.06
C ALA A 90 -12.31 -15.82 1.37
N VAL A 91 -12.33 -15.76 0.03
CA VAL A 91 -13.50 -15.36 -0.76
C VAL A 91 -14.05 -16.47 -1.62
N GLU A 92 -13.29 -17.53 -1.90
CA GLU A 92 -13.72 -18.61 -2.81
C GLU A 92 -13.85 -19.99 -2.13
N ALA A 93 -13.27 -20.18 -0.94
CA ALA A 93 -13.40 -21.46 -0.23
C ALA A 93 -14.58 -21.41 0.75
N GLY A 94 -15.58 -22.28 0.53
CA GLY A 94 -16.83 -22.32 1.32
C GLY A 94 -16.62 -22.27 2.84
N PHE A 95 -15.69 -23.07 3.38
CA PHE A 95 -15.44 -23.08 4.82
C PHE A 95 -14.85 -21.76 5.37
N LEU A 96 -14.08 -21.04 4.54
CA LEU A 96 -13.57 -19.71 4.90
C LEU A 96 -14.63 -18.64 4.71
N GLN A 97 -15.50 -18.79 3.71
CA GLN A 97 -16.65 -17.91 3.51
C GLN A 97 -17.59 -17.92 4.70
N ASP A 98 -17.90 -19.12 5.21
CA ASP A 98 -18.72 -19.28 6.41
C ASP A 98 -18.04 -18.68 7.65
N LEU A 99 -16.72 -18.84 7.78
CA LEU A 99 -15.94 -18.32 8.91
C LEU A 99 -15.81 -16.78 8.88
N LEU A 100 -15.68 -16.18 7.70
CA LEU A 100 -15.40 -14.76 7.50
C LEU A 100 -16.62 -13.95 7.05
N MET A 101 -17.77 -14.59 6.90
CA MET A 101 -19.00 -14.02 6.32
C MET A 101 -18.75 -13.34 4.97
N THR A 102 -17.97 -13.98 4.10
CA THR A 102 -17.72 -13.52 2.73
C THR A 102 -18.58 -14.30 1.74
N THR A 103 -18.71 -13.78 0.53
CA THR A 103 -19.44 -14.44 -0.57
C THR A 103 -18.61 -14.44 -1.85
N SER A 104 -18.81 -15.43 -2.72
CA SER A 104 -18.06 -15.53 -3.97
C SER A 104 -18.28 -14.29 -4.83
N LEU A 105 -17.19 -13.81 -5.42
CA LEU A 105 -17.23 -12.65 -6.30
C LEU A 105 -17.18 -13.11 -7.76
N THR A 106 -17.96 -12.46 -8.59
CA THR A 106 -17.87 -12.63 -10.05
C THR A 106 -16.54 -12.06 -10.57
N GLY A 107 -16.12 -12.51 -11.76
CA GLY A 107 -14.90 -11.99 -12.40
C GLY A 107 -14.91 -10.46 -12.59
N GLY A 108 -16.08 -9.88 -12.86
CA GLY A 108 -16.23 -8.42 -12.96
C GLY A 108 -16.02 -7.70 -11.63
N GLN A 109 -16.52 -8.26 -10.53
CA GLN A 109 -16.30 -7.72 -9.19
C GLN A 109 -14.83 -7.84 -8.76
N TRP A 110 -14.18 -8.95 -9.09
CA TRP A 110 -12.73 -9.12 -8.90
C TRP A 110 -11.92 -8.06 -9.64
N LEU A 111 -12.22 -7.82 -10.92
CA LEU A 111 -11.57 -6.77 -11.71
C LEU A 111 -11.79 -5.38 -11.09
N ALA A 112 -13.00 -5.09 -10.62
CA ALA A 112 -13.29 -3.84 -9.92
C ALA A 112 -12.44 -3.71 -8.64
N CYS A 113 -12.34 -4.78 -7.83
CA CYS A 113 -11.51 -4.79 -6.62
C CYS A 113 -10.02 -4.55 -6.93
N ILE A 114 -9.50 -5.15 -7.99
CA ILE A 114 -8.13 -4.90 -8.46
C ILE A 114 -7.98 -3.43 -8.88
N GLY A 115 -8.92 -2.90 -9.66
CA GLY A 115 -8.90 -1.49 -10.10
C GLY A 115 -8.87 -0.51 -8.93
N TRP A 116 -9.75 -0.70 -7.94
CA TRP A 116 -9.78 0.14 -6.73
C TRP A 116 -8.49 0.02 -5.91
N SER A 117 -8.02 -1.20 -5.66
CA SER A 117 -6.81 -1.43 -4.84
C SER A 117 -5.52 -0.89 -5.45
N LEU A 118 -5.46 -0.72 -6.78
CA LEU A 118 -4.30 -0.12 -7.47
C LEU A 118 -4.18 1.39 -7.26
N ILE A 119 -5.23 2.09 -6.82
CA ILE A 119 -5.17 3.54 -6.55
C ILE A 119 -4.11 3.85 -5.50
N VAL A 120 -4.06 3.06 -4.42
CA VAL A 120 -3.16 3.24 -3.29
C VAL A 120 -1.68 3.15 -3.69
N PRO A 121 -1.18 2.05 -4.30
CA PRO A 121 0.23 1.96 -4.69
C PRO A 121 0.62 3.01 -5.74
N VAL A 122 -0.30 3.39 -6.64
CA VAL A 122 -0.05 4.45 -7.64
C VAL A 122 0.19 5.80 -6.96
N VAL A 123 -0.67 6.19 -6.03
CA VAL A 123 -0.51 7.46 -5.29
C VAL A 123 0.77 7.45 -4.45
N VAL A 124 1.07 6.34 -3.78
CA VAL A 124 2.29 6.20 -2.97
C VAL A 124 3.55 6.31 -3.83
N GLU A 125 3.62 5.63 -4.98
CA GLU A 125 4.78 5.74 -5.87
C GLU A 125 4.88 7.11 -6.54
N ALA A 126 3.76 7.77 -6.85
CA ALA A 126 3.74 9.14 -7.36
C ALA A 126 4.31 10.13 -6.33
N ASP A 127 3.86 10.06 -5.08
CA ASP A 127 4.36 10.86 -3.97
C ASP A 127 5.87 10.64 -3.75
N LYS A 128 6.32 9.37 -3.76
CA LYS A 128 7.75 9.05 -3.72
C LYS A 128 8.52 9.63 -4.90
N ALA A 129 7.98 9.56 -6.13
CA ALA A 129 8.62 10.14 -7.30
C ALA A 129 8.77 11.66 -7.19
N VAL A 130 7.76 12.35 -6.65
CA VAL A 130 7.81 13.79 -6.37
C VAL A 130 8.89 14.11 -5.33
N ARG A 131 8.91 13.39 -4.19
CA ARG A 131 9.95 13.56 -3.16
C ARG A 131 11.35 13.33 -3.71
N ARG A 132 11.55 12.28 -4.52
CA ARG A 132 12.84 12.01 -5.17
C ARG A 132 13.28 13.19 -6.03
N ARG A 133 12.37 13.76 -6.85
CA ARG A 133 12.68 14.93 -7.69
C ARG A 133 13.04 16.17 -6.88
N LEU A 134 12.31 16.43 -5.79
CA LEU A 134 12.55 17.59 -4.92
C LEU A 134 13.88 17.48 -4.15
N HIS A 135 14.28 16.27 -3.75
CA HIS A 135 15.56 16.04 -3.04
C HIS A 135 16.77 15.82 -3.96
N SER A 136 16.55 15.72 -5.27
CA SER A 136 17.64 15.58 -6.27
C SER A 136 18.29 16.91 -6.66
N VAL A 137 17.92 18.03 -6.01
CA VAL A 137 18.59 19.32 -6.24
C VAL A 137 20.07 19.17 -5.84
N PRO A 138 21.03 19.45 -6.75
CA PRO A 138 22.44 19.23 -6.46
C PRO A 138 22.88 20.00 -5.22
N SER A 139 23.35 19.31 -4.19
CA SER A 139 24.21 19.91 -3.20
C SER A 139 25.40 20.49 -3.96
N ALA A 140 25.60 21.81 -3.90
CA ALA A 140 26.78 22.45 -4.49
C ALA A 140 28.03 21.65 -4.08
N PRO A 141 28.93 21.31 -5.02
CA PRO A 141 30.05 20.44 -4.73
C PRO A 141 30.84 20.99 -3.55
N THR A 142 30.84 20.25 -2.44
CA THR A 142 31.68 20.56 -1.29
C THR A 142 33.12 20.55 -1.78
N ALA A 143 33.77 21.71 -1.77
CA ALA A 143 35.16 21.84 -2.18
C ALA A 143 36.00 20.80 -1.40
N PRO A 144 36.74 19.90 -2.09
CA PRO A 144 37.46 18.78 -1.45
C PRO A 144 38.42 19.22 -0.33
N ILE A 145 38.88 20.47 -0.40
CA ILE A 145 39.87 21.06 0.51
C ILE A 145 39.29 21.31 1.91
N ALA A 146 37.97 21.51 2.04
CA ALA A 146 37.32 21.77 3.32
C ALA A 146 37.09 20.50 4.17
N THR A 147 37.09 19.31 3.54
CA THR A 147 36.80 18.03 4.22
C THR A 147 38.06 17.31 4.74
N VAL A 148 39.25 17.70 4.29
CA VAL A 148 40.55 17.14 4.76
C VAL A 148 41.34 18.09 5.67
N ALA A 149 40.81 19.27 5.99
CA ALA A 149 41.51 20.21 6.87
C ALA A 149 41.55 19.66 8.31
N PRO A 150 42.73 19.43 8.91
CA PRO A 150 42.81 18.94 10.27
C PRO A 150 42.24 20.01 11.22
N GLN A 151 41.26 19.61 12.02
CA GLN A 151 40.70 20.44 13.09
C GLN A 151 41.80 20.62 14.15
N ARG A 152 42.61 21.69 14.02
CA ARG A 152 43.59 22.05 15.04
C ARG A 152 42.82 22.58 16.25
N ALA A 153 42.93 21.85 17.36
CA ALA A 153 42.45 22.29 18.66
C ALA A 153 43.12 23.62 19.03
N GLN A 154 42.31 24.61 19.36
CA GLN A 154 42.72 25.83 20.07
C GLN A 154 42.09 25.80 21.46
#